data_AF-A0AAE2RP01-F1
#
_entry.id   AF-A0AAE2RP01-F1
#
_cell.length_a   1.000
_cell.length_b   1.000
_cell.length_c   1.000
_cell.angle_alpha   90.00
_cell.angle_beta   90.00
_cell.angle_gamma   90.00
#
_symmetry.space_group_name_H-M   'P 1'
#
loop_
_entity.id
_entity.type
_entity.pdbx_description
1 polymer ?
#
loop_
_entity_poly.entity_id
_entity_poly.type
_entity_poly.pdbx_seq_one_letter_code
_entity_poly.pdbx_strand_id
1 'polypeptide(L)'
;MTNGRKTTYEERIEIVAFCISNNDDYQATADKFNVSYQQVYTWVRKYKANGYEELIDRRGKRKDTDEITESDKLSAQLKLIEAENRRLKMEIDFLKKLKEVERRR
;
A
#
# COMPACT_ATOMS: atom_id res chain seq x y z
N MET A 1 -18.90 -19.30 0.30
CA MET A 1 -18.10 -18.25 -0.37
C MET A 1 -18.57 -16.91 0.17
N THR A 2 -17.81 -16.26 1.04
CA THR A 2 -18.14 -14.90 1.50
C THR A 2 -17.93 -13.96 0.33
N ASN A 3 -19.01 -13.32 -0.15
CA ASN A 3 -18.89 -12.23 -1.11
C ASN A 3 -17.97 -11.17 -0.51
N GLY A 4 -16.72 -11.11 -1.00
CA GLY A 4 -15.75 -10.14 -0.51
C GLY A 4 -16.26 -8.73 -0.76
N ARG A 5 -16.04 -7.83 0.20
CA ARG A 5 -16.32 -6.40 0.05
C ARG A 5 -15.77 -5.91 -1.29
N LYS A 6 -16.61 -5.21 -2.05
CA LYS A 6 -16.16 -4.53 -3.27
C LYS A 6 -15.25 -3.39 -2.87
N THR A 7 -14.05 -3.33 -3.45
CA THR A 7 -13.09 -2.23 -3.23
C THR A 7 -12.78 -1.53 -4.54
N THR A 8 -12.66 -0.20 -4.50
CA THR A 8 -12.26 0.59 -5.67
C THR A 8 -10.75 0.53 -5.89
N TYR A 9 -10.29 1.08 -7.01
CA TYR A 9 -8.86 1.15 -7.30
C TYR A 9 -8.14 2.07 -6.31
N GLU A 10 -8.70 3.24 -6.05
CA GLU A 10 -8.18 4.25 -5.13
C GLU A 10 -8.12 3.71 -3.70
N GLU A 11 -9.15 2.99 -3.27
CA GLU A 11 -9.18 2.34 -1.96
C GLU A 11 -8.06 1.30 -1.81
N ARG A 12 -7.73 0.55 -2.88
CA ARG A 12 -6.60 -0.39 -2.84
C ARG A 12 -5.26 0.32 -2.77
N ILE A 13 -5.11 1.45 -3.44
CA ILE A 13 -3.90 2.30 -3.33
C ILE A 13 -3.74 2.78 -1.89
N GLU A 14 -4.82 3.22 -1.25
CA GLU A 14 -4.81 3.63 0.15
C GLU A 14 -4.42 2.50 1.11
N ILE A 15 -5.00 1.32 0.91
CA ILE A 15 -4.71 0.13 1.71
C ILE A 15 -3.22 -0.24 1.60
N VAL A 16 -2.69 -0.29 0.38
CA VAL A 16 -1.28 -0.63 0.14
C VAL A 16 -0.35 0.44 0.70
N ALA A 17 -0.64 1.73 0.47
CA ALA A 17 0.15 2.83 1.01
C ALA A 17 0.18 2.81 2.55
N PHE A 18 -0.97 2.56 3.19
CA PHE A 18 -1.05 2.43 4.64
C PHE A 18 -0.22 1.24 5.14
N CYS A 19 -0.35 0.07 4.52
CA CYS A 19 0.41 -1.13 4.88
C CYS A 19 1.92 -0.89 4.84
N ILE A 20 2.42 -0.30 3.76
CA ILE A 20 3.85 0.01 3.60
C ILE A 20 4.30 1.01 4.66
N SER A 21 3.51 2.06 4.90
CA SER A 21 3.86 3.08 5.89
C SER A 21 3.94 2.54 7.33
N ASN A 22 3.18 1.48 7.64
CA ASN A 22 3.20 0.81 8.94
C ASN A 22 4.07 -0.45 8.93
N ASN A 23 5.17 -0.42 8.19
CA ASN A 23 6.17 -1.49 8.21
C ASN A 23 5.63 -2.87 7.79
N ASP A 24 4.78 -2.88 6.76
CA ASP A 24 4.12 -4.07 6.23
C ASP A 24 3.23 -4.82 7.25
N ASP A 25 2.59 -4.09 8.18
CA ASP A 25 1.60 -4.67 9.09
C ASP A 25 0.28 -4.97 8.36
N TYR A 26 0.21 -6.16 7.78
CA TYR A 26 -0.96 -6.66 7.05
C TYR A 26 -2.19 -6.87 7.94
N GLN A 27 -2.01 -7.23 9.21
CA GLN A 27 -3.11 -7.51 10.13
C GLN A 27 -3.79 -6.22 10.55
N ALA A 28 -3.02 -5.23 11.03
CA ALA A 28 -3.57 -3.93 11.39
C ALA A 28 -4.21 -3.23 10.19
N THR A 29 -3.65 -3.42 8.99
CA THR A 29 -4.23 -2.89 7.76
C THR A 29 -5.56 -3.57 7.42
N ALA A 30 -5.62 -4.90 7.51
CA ALA A 30 -6.85 -5.66 7.26
C ALA A 30 -7.98 -5.21 8.19
N ASP A 31 -7.68 -5.06 9.47
CA ASP A 31 -8.63 -4.62 10.50
C ASP A 31 -9.09 -3.18 10.25
N LYS A 32 -8.17 -2.26 9.93
CA LYS A 32 -8.49 -0.85 9.68
C LYS A 32 -9.44 -0.65 8.50
N PHE A 33 -9.23 -1.38 7.40
CA PHE A 33 -10.01 -1.22 6.18
C PHE A 33 -11.16 -2.22 6.05
N ASN A 34 -11.33 -3.10 7.05
CA ASN A 34 -12.33 -4.17 7.06
C ASN A 34 -12.28 -5.00 5.77
N VAL A 35 -11.08 -5.47 5.45
CA VAL A 35 -10.76 -6.35 4.32
C VAL A 35 -10.02 -7.57 4.84
N SER A 36 -9.99 -8.67 4.08
CA SER A 36 -9.24 -9.84 4.54
C SER A 36 -7.72 -9.61 4.47
N TYR A 37 -6.99 -10.20 5.41
CA TYR A 37 -5.53 -10.27 5.39
C TYR A 37 -5.00 -10.69 4.01
N GLN A 38 -5.59 -11.73 3.43
CA GLN A 38 -5.18 -12.28 2.15
C GLN A 38 -5.32 -11.26 0.99
N GLN A 39 -6.34 -10.39 1.05
CA GLN A 39 -6.50 -9.31 0.07
C GLN A 39 -5.38 -8.28 0.21
N VAL A 40 -5.10 -7.82 1.43
CA VAL A 40 -4.00 -6.87 1.68
C VAL A 40 -2.67 -7.44 1.20
N TYR A 41 -2.35 -8.68 1.59
CA TYR A 41 -1.13 -9.36 1.18
C TYR A 41 -1.03 -9.45 -0.35
N THR A 42 -2.12 -9.86 -1.02
CA THR A 42 -2.14 -9.99 -2.48
C THR A 42 -1.91 -8.64 -3.17
N TRP A 43 -2.56 -7.57 -2.69
CA TRP A 43 -2.39 -6.23 -3.25
C TRP A 43 -0.98 -5.70 -3.04
N VAL A 44 -0.42 -5.79 -1.83
CA VAL A 44 0.95 -5.36 -1.54
C VAL A 44 1.96 -6.15 -2.37
N ARG A 45 1.80 -7.47 -2.49
CA ARG A 45 2.67 -8.31 -3.32
C ARG A 45 2.64 -7.89 -4.79
N LYS A 46 1.45 -7.63 -5.33
CA LYS A 46 1.26 -7.17 -6.71
C LYS A 46 1.92 -5.80 -6.95
N TYR A 47 1.71 -4.88 -6.01
CA TYR A 47 2.36 -3.57 -6.03
C TYR A 47 3.89 -3.68 -6.02
N LYS A 48 4.46 -4.51 -5.14
CA LYS A 48 5.91 -4.73 -5.08
C LYS A 48 6.48 -5.37 -6.34
N ALA A 49 5.68 -6.14 -7.08
CA ALA A 49 6.11 -6.80 -8.31
C ALA A 49 6.12 -5.86 -9.51
N ASN A 50 4.99 -5.21 -9.84
CA ASN A 50 4.86 -4.40 -11.06
C ASN A 50 4.21 -3.02 -10.82
N GLY A 51 4.20 -2.53 -9.58
CA GLY A 51 3.69 -1.20 -9.25
C GLY A 51 2.16 -1.08 -9.18
N TYR A 52 1.68 0.17 -9.19
CA TYR A 52 0.28 0.51 -8.91
C TYR A 52 -0.71 0.01 -9.98
N GLU A 53 -0.25 -0.25 -11.20
CA GLU A 53 -1.10 -0.70 -12.32
C GLU A 53 -1.72 -2.09 -12.07
N GLU A 54 -1.07 -2.91 -11.24
CA GLU A 54 -1.55 -4.26 -10.89
C GLU A 54 -2.69 -4.27 -9.88
N LEU A 55 -3.01 -3.12 -9.27
CA LEU A 55 -4.08 -2.98 -8.30
C LEU A 55 -5.46 -2.82 -8.95
N ILE A 56 -5.48 -2.56 -10.26
CA ILE A 56 -6.71 -2.47 -11.07
C ILE A 56 -7.43 -3.82 -11.06
N ASP A 57 -8.72 -3.84 -10.69
CA ASP A 57 -9.52 -5.05 -10.82
C ASP A 57 -9.89 -5.31 -12.28
N ARG A 58 -9.40 -6.42 -12.83
CA ARG A 58 -9.72 -6.84 -14.20
C ARG A 58 -10.72 -8.00 -14.25
N ARG A 59 -11.28 -8.42 -13.11
CA ARG A 59 -12.25 -9.54 -13.07
C ARG A 59 -13.58 -9.12 -13.67
N GLY A 60 -14.10 -9.92 -14.61
CA GLY A 60 -15.45 -9.75 -15.16
C GLY A 60 -15.64 -8.61 -16.16
N LYS A 61 -14.61 -7.79 -16.43
CA LYS A 61 -14.64 -6.79 -17.51
C LYS A 61 -13.96 -7.37 -18.77
N ARG A 62 -14.69 -7.48 -19.88
CA ARG A 62 -14.06 -7.41 -21.22
C ARG A 62 -13.41 -6.03 -21.30
N LYS A 63 -12.24 -5.92 -21.95
CA LYS A 63 -11.41 -4.71 -22.07
C LYS A 63 -12.23 -3.49 -22.53
N ASP A 64 -12.96 -2.86 -21.63
CA ASP A 64 -13.48 -1.51 -21.79
C ASP A 64 -12.87 -0.71 -20.66
N THR A 65 -11.90 0.05 -21.11
CA THR A 65 -11.07 1.03 -20.44
C THR A 65 -11.98 2.15 -19.94
N ASP A 66 -12.48 2.03 -18.72
CA ASP A 66 -12.63 3.24 -17.90
C ASP A 66 -11.19 3.72 -17.69
N GLU A 67 -10.74 4.65 -18.55
CA GLU A 67 -9.37 5.14 -18.63
C GLU A 67 -9.03 5.84 -17.31
N ILE A 68 -8.37 5.10 -16.40
CA ILE A 68 -7.58 5.74 -15.33
C ILE A 68 -6.63 6.69 -16.06
N THR A 69 -6.82 7.99 -15.86
CA THR A 69 -6.05 8.99 -16.58
C THR A 69 -4.59 8.90 -16.15
N GLU A 70 -3.68 9.35 -17.00
CA GLU A 70 -2.26 9.44 -16.62
C GLU A 70 -2.06 10.28 -15.35
N SER A 71 -2.95 11.26 -15.09
CA SER A 71 -2.92 12.06 -13.85
C SER A 71 -3.30 11.23 -12.61
N ASP A 72 -4.30 10.35 -12.71
CA ASP A 72 -4.70 9.46 -11.61
C ASP A 72 -3.60 8.45 -11.30
N LYS A 73 -2.98 7.89 -12.34
CA LYS A 73 -1.82 7.01 -12.23
C LYS A 73 -0.64 7.67 -11.52
N LEU A 74 -0.32 8.90 -11.92
CA LEU A 74 0.78 9.67 -11.32
C LEU A 74 0.49 10.00 -9.85
N SER A 75 -0.76 10.36 -9.53
CA SER A 75 -1.20 10.62 -8.17
C SER A 75 -1.11 9.39 -7.27
N ALA A 76 -1.50 8.22 -7.81
CA ALA A 76 -1.36 6.93 -7.14
C ALA A 76 0.12 6.59 -6.85
N GLN A 77 0.99 6.82 -7.84
CA GLN A 77 2.44 6.61 -7.69
C GLN A 77 3.04 7.53 -6.61
N LEU A 78 2.71 8.82 -6.64
CA LEU A 78 3.18 9.78 -5.64
C LEU A 78 2.79 9.36 -4.22
N LYS A 79 1.54 8.95 -4.01
CA LYS A 79 1.05 8.52 -2.69
C LYS A 79 1.82 7.30 -2.14
N LEU A 80 2.18 6.36 -3.00
CA LEU A 80 2.95 5.16 -2.62
C LEU A 80 4.42 5.50 -2.33
N ILE A 81 5.05 6.33 -3.17
CA ILE A 81 6.42 6.82 -2.95
C ILE A 81 6.51 7.62 -1.65
N GLU A 82 5.52 8.45 -1.34
CA GLU A 82 5.46 9.18 -0.09
C GLU A 82 5.33 8.26 1.13
N ALA A 83 4.55 7.18 1.02
CA ALA A 83 4.42 6.20 2.10
C ALA A 83 5.74 5.50 2.40
N GLU A 84 6.48 5.11 1.36
CA GLU A 84 7.81 4.51 1.51
C GLU A 84 8.83 5.50 2.08
N ASN A 85 8.82 6.75 1.61
CA ASN A 85 9.64 7.82 2.17
C ASN A 85 9.34 8.06 3.66
N ARG A 86 8.07 8.02 4.08
CA ARG A 86 7.69 8.12 5.50
C ARG A 86 8.29 6.97 6.31
N ARG A 87 8.18 5.73 5.80
CA ARG A 87 8.76 4.54 6.45
C ARG A 87 10.27 4.68 6.63
N LEU A 88 10.99 5.02 5.56
CA LEU A 88 12.45 5.19 5.59
C LEU A 88 12.90 6.32 6.52
N LYS A 89 12.15 7.44 6.57
CA LYS A 89 12.45 8.52 7.52
C LYS A 89 12.31 8.07 8.97
N MET A 90 11.26 7.33 9.30
CA MET A 90 11.07 6.76 10.64
C MET A 90 12.20 5.79 11.00
N GLU A 91 12.62 4.94 10.07
CA GLU A 91 13.74 4.02 10.26
C GLU A 91 15.07 4.74 10.50
N ILE A 92 15.36 5.80 9.72
CA ILE A 92 16.53 6.65 9.91
C ILE A 92 16.50 7.33 11.29
N ASP A 93 15.37 7.88 11.70
CA ASP A 93 15.24 8.59 12.98
C ASP A 93 15.39 7.63 14.18
N PHE A 94 14.86 6.41 14.05
CA PHE A 94 15.07 5.35 15.04
C PHE A 94 16.56 5.00 15.18
N LEU A 95 17.27 4.79 14.06
CA LEU A 95 18.71 4.48 14.07
C LEU A 95 19.56 5.62 14.67
N LYS A 96 19.21 6.88 14.38
CA LYS A 96 19.88 8.04 15.01
C LYS A 96 19.70 8.03 16.52
N LYS A 97 18.50 7.72 17.01
CA LYS A 97 18.20 7.64 18.45
C LYS A 97 18.92 6.47 19.12
N LEU A 98 19.01 5.31 18.47
CA LEU A 98 19.76 4.16 18.98
C LEU A 98 21.24 4.52 19.17
N LYS A 99 21.87 5.12 18.16
CA LYS A 99 23.26 5.56 18.21
C LYS A 99 23.52 6.61 19.31
N GLU A 100 22.56 7.48 19.56
CA GLU A 100 22.63 8.45 20.65
C GLU A 100 22.64 7.77 22.03
N VAL A 101 21.79 6.76 22.23
CA VAL A 101 21.74 5.98 23.48
C VAL A 101 23.03 5.18 23.69
N GLU A 102 23.55 4.53 22.64
CA GLU A 102 24.80 3.77 22.69
C GLU A 102 26.00 4.65 23.06
N ARG A 103 26.07 5.89 22.54
CA ARG A 103 27.14 6.84 22.87
C ARG A 103 27.08 7.39 24.31
N ARG A 104 25.93 7.25 24.98
CA ARG A 104 25.72 7.69 26.37
C ARG A 104 26.05 6.60 27.39
N ARG A 105 26.29 5.36 26.94
CA ARG A 105 26.81 4.25 27.76
C ARG A 105 28.32 4.23 27.72
#